data_AF-A0A8C0I9K0-F1
#
_entry.id   AF-A0A8C0I9K0-F1
#
_cell.length_a   1.000
_cell.length_b   1.000
_cell.length_c   1.000
_cell.angle_alpha   90.00
_cell.angle_beta   90.00
_cell.angle_gamma   90.00
#
_symmetry.space_group_name_H-M   'P 1'
#
loop_
_entity.id
_entity.type
_entity.pdbx_description
1 polymer ?
#
loop_
_entity_poly.entity_id
_entity_poly.type
_entity_poly.pdbx_seq_one_letter_code
_entity_poly.pdbx_strand_id
1 'polypeptide(L)'
;MPLPRNAKMMSTKQPRAGKVGPATENANPEKEESSQTKRSPSSPQGGPKKRSAFGDITNAHKNQVVAGKKEAVKVAPHKAQRAHVALGVAKNNEINLKKSMKKTSPTEAPAEPKKDPVPEEPVPVPAVEDIDKEQLGDPYANAEYAKEIFEYMRGREEKFMLPDYMEKQTDISRDMRAILVDWMVEVQENFELNHETLYLAVKLVDHYLVEVVSMRDKLQLIGSTAILIASKFEERCPPCVDDFLYICDDAYKREELIAMEMSILSTLKFDINIPIPYRFLRRFAKCARATMETLTLARFLCEMTLQEYDYARESPSKLAASCLLLALTMKNLGGWTPTLEYYSGYCSQDLHPLVKRLNFLLTYQPHDKLKAVRTKYSHRVFFEVAKVTPMDMLKLEEILKSC
;
A
#
# COMPACT_ATOMS: atom_id res chain seq x y z
N MET A 1 -2.47 25.04 53.97
CA MET A 1 -2.30 26.31 54.72
C MET A 1 -1.28 26.09 55.84
N PRO A 2 -0.67 27.14 56.42
CA PRO A 2 -0.61 28.58 56.05
C PRO A 2 0.71 28.92 55.29
N LEU A 3 0.91 30.03 54.55
CA LEU A 3 0.88 31.49 54.85
C LEU A 3 1.98 31.93 55.84
N PRO A 4 2.41 33.23 55.94
CA PRO A 4 1.98 34.50 55.29
C PRO A 4 2.80 34.83 54.01
N ARG A 5 2.86 35.99 53.32
CA ARG A 5 2.20 37.34 53.16
C ARG A 5 2.62 37.83 51.74
N ASN A 6 2.25 38.95 51.08
CA ASN A 6 1.47 40.21 51.24
C ASN A 6 0.85 40.51 49.82
N ALA A 7 -0.05 41.45 49.47
CA ALA A 7 -0.48 42.80 49.89
C ALA A 7 0.42 43.99 49.40
N LYS A 8 -0.07 45.07 48.76
CA LYS A 8 -1.43 45.44 48.28
C LYS A 8 -1.40 46.68 47.34
N MET A 9 -2.39 46.82 46.44
CA MET A 9 -3.04 48.06 45.91
C MET A 9 -2.18 49.22 45.28
N MET A 10 -2.32 49.56 43.99
CA MET A 10 -3.36 50.37 43.27
C MET A 10 -3.03 51.87 43.10
N SER A 11 -3.15 52.40 41.87
CA SER A 11 -3.36 53.84 41.61
C SER A 11 -4.11 54.11 40.28
N THR A 12 -5.00 55.10 40.34
CA THR A 12 -5.90 55.76 39.35
C THR A 12 -5.31 56.10 37.97
N LYS A 13 -5.99 55.80 36.85
CA LYS A 13 -7.05 56.58 36.10
C LYS A 13 -6.59 57.88 35.36
N GLN A 14 -6.57 57.81 34.01
CA GLN A 14 -7.21 58.68 32.97
C GLN A 14 -7.36 60.22 33.14
N PRO A 15 -7.64 61.01 32.06
CA PRO A 15 -7.31 60.86 30.62
C PRO A 15 -6.89 62.20 29.92
N ARG A 16 -6.50 62.19 28.62
CA ARG A 16 -6.72 63.33 27.69
C ARG A 16 -6.62 62.93 26.20
N ALA A 17 -7.12 63.79 25.31
CA ALA A 17 -7.17 63.58 23.85
C ALA A 17 -6.60 64.78 23.07
N GLY A 18 -6.09 64.57 21.84
CA GLY A 18 -5.56 65.66 21.00
C GLY A 18 -5.05 65.30 19.59
N LYS A 19 -5.92 65.48 18.59
CA LYS A 19 -5.70 65.79 17.15
C LYS A 19 -4.46 65.25 16.37
N VAL A 20 -4.77 64.47 15.32
CA VAL A 20 -4.42 64.65 13.87
C VAL A 20 -2.99 65.07 13.47
N GLY A 21 -2.31 64.20 12.69
CA GLY A 21 -1.16 64.51 11.83
C GLY A 21 -0.58 63.24 11.18
N PRO A 22 -0.38 63.13 9.84
CA PRO A 22 -0.06 61.85 9.20
C PRO A 22 1.42 61.67 8.82
N ALA A 23 1.94 60.45 8.97
CA ALA A 23 3.16 59.96 8.32
C ALA A 23 3.14 58.43 8.12
N THR A 24 3.98 58.00 7.20
CA THR A 24 4.15 56.69 6.56
C THR A 24 4.65 55.52 7.42
N GLU A 25 4.64 54.33 6.79
CA GLU A 25 5.46 53.13 7.04
C GLU A 25 5.07 52.06 8.09
N ASN A 26 5.03 50.83 7.57
CA ASN A 26 5.57 49.58 8.12
C ASN A 26 5.47 49.29 9.63
N ALA A 27 4.51 48.42 9.98
CA ALA A 27 4.63 47.55 11.15
C ALA A 27 4.12 46.13 10.81
N ASN A 28 5.04 45.17 10.74
CA ASN A 28 4.74 43.76 10.93
C ASN A 28 4.73 43.50 12.45
N PRO A 29 3.74 42.78 13.00
CA PRO A 29 4.08 41.52 13.67
C PRO A 29 2.91 40.49 13.60
N GLU A 30 2.93 39.26 14.14
CA GLU A 30 3.89 38.52 15.00
C GLU A 30 4.26 37.16 14.37
N LYS A 31 5.24 36.46 14.96
CA LYS A 31 5.54 35.05 14.64
C LYS A 31 4.79 34.11 15.60
N GLU A 32 4.15 33.06 15.07
CA GLU A 32 4.06 31.76 15.75
C GLU A 32 4.85 30.72 14.94
N GLU A 33 5.78 30.02 15.60
CA GLU A 33 6.80 29.20 14.93
C GLU A 33 6.44 27.71 15.05
N SER A 34 5.52 27.25 14.20
CA SER A 34 5.08 25.85 14.15
C SER A 34 6.08 24.96 13.39
N SER A 35 6.58 23.92 14.06
CA SER A 35 7.64 23.04 13.55
C SER A 35 7.20 22.20 12.34
N GLN A 36 7.71 22.53 11.16
CA GLN A 36 7.44 21.76 9.93
C GLN A 36 8.33 20.51 9.82
N THR A 37 7.75 19.33 10.05
CA THR A 37 8.29 18.06 9.53
C THR A 37 8.26 18.11 8.00
N LYS A 38 9.40 17.86 7.36
CA LYS A 38 9.60 18.02 5.90
C LYS A 38 8.65 17.11 5.10
N ARG A 39 7.70 17.71 4.37
CA ARG A 39 6.90 17.02 3.35
C ARG A 39 7.73 16.69 2.11
N SER A 40 7.30 15.69 1.35
CA SER A 40 7.74 15.49 -0.04
C SER A 40 7.32 16.69 -0.92
N PRO A 41 7.99 16.93 -2.07
CA PRO A 41 7.65 18.08 -2.92
C PRO A 41 6.27 17.89 -3.58
N SER A 42 5.54 19.00 -3.71
CA SER A 42 4.18 19.07 -4.25
C SER A 42 4.09 18.76 -5.75
N SER A 43 2.87 18.49 -6.20
CA SER A 43 2.50 18.14 -7.57
C SER A 43 2.74 19.32 -8.54
N PRO A 44 3.29 19.07 -9.74
CA PRO A 44 3.62 20.13 -10.70
C PRO A 44 2.42 20.61 -11.54
N GLN A 45 1.20 20.17 -11.24
CA GLN A 45 0.00 20.45 -12.03
C GLN A 45 -0.97 21.34 -11.25
N GLY A 46 -1.49 22.38 -11.90
CA GLY A 46 -2.59 23.18 -11.36
C GLY A 46 -3.86 22.36 -11.15
N GLY A 47 -4.79 22.92 -10.35
CA GLY A 47 -5.85 22.20 -9.62
C GLY A 47 -6.73 21.20 -10.39
N PRO A 48 -7.47 20.35 -9.64
CA PRO A 48 -7.90 19.03 -10.11
C PRO A 48 -8.57 19.01 -11.48
N LYS A 49 -8.04 18.17 -12.37
CA LYS A 49 -8.54 18.00 -13.73
C LYS A 49 -9.56 16.87 -13.78
N LYS A 50 -10.79 17.16 -14.23
CA LYS A 50 -11.82 16.14 -14.48
C LYS A 50 -11.36 15.16 -15.57
N ARG A 51 -11.51 13.85 -15.33
CA ARG A 51 -11.34 12.80 -16.35
C ARG A 51 -12.04 11.51 -15.92
N SER A 52 -12.91 10.95 -16.75
CA SER A 52 -13.34 9.55 -16.58
C SER A 52 -12.24 8.58 -17.00
N ALA A 53 -11.99 7.55 -16.19
CA ALA A 53 -11.02 6.49 -16.46
C ALA A 53 -11.26 5.75 -17.80
N PHE A 54 -12.50 5.80 -18.33
CA PHE A 54 -12.93 4.99 -19.47
C PHE A 54 -13.58 5.80 -20.60
N GLY A 55 -13.19 7.08 -20.77
CA GLY A 55 -13.82 8.03 -21.70
C GLY A 55 -14.09 7.51 -23.13
N ASP A 56 -13.20 6.68 -23.68
CA ASP A 56 -13.37 6.09 -25.02
C ASP A 56 -13.96 4.67 -25.05
N ILE A 57 -13.97 3.94 -23.93
CA ILE A 57 -14.25 2.48 -23.94
C ILE A 57 -15.75 2.16 -24.07
N THR A 58 -16.61 3.07 -23.61
CA THR A 58 -18.09 2.90 -23.64
C THR A 58 -18.70 3.00 -25.04
N ASN A 59 -18.00 3.63 -26.01
CA ASN A 59 -18.52 3.81 -27.36
C ASN A 59 -18.42 2.55 -28.26
N ALA A 60 -17.64 1.54 -27.85
CA ALA A 60 -17.33 0.37 -28.67
C ALA A 60 -18.53 -0.56 -29.02
N HIS A 61 -19.72 -0.34 -28.45
CA HIS A 61 -20.90 -1.18 -28.66
C HIS A 61 -22.15 -0.44 -29.20
N LYS A 62 -22.01 0.81 -29.66
CA LYS A 62 -23.10 1.55 -30.32
C LYS A 62 -22.89 1.71 -31.84
N ASN A 63 -22.66 0.60 -32.56
CA ASN A 63 -22.94 0.52 -34.00
C ASN A 63 -22.89 -0.92 -34.56
N GLN A 64 -23.96 -1.70 -34.38
CA GLN A 64 -24.43 -2.65 -35.41
C GLN A 64 -25.88 -3.06 -35.13
N VAL A 65 -26.83 -2.36 -35.78
CA VAL A 65 -28.21 -2.84 -35.93
C VAL A 65 -28.32 -3.45 -37.32
N VAL A 66 -28.37 -4.79 -37.38
CA VAL A 66 -28.72 -5.54 -38.61
C VAL A 66 -29.93 -6.39 -38.29
N ALA A 67 -30.98 -6.29 -39.11
CA ALA A 67 -32.27 -6.88 -38.82
C ALA A 67 -32.31 -8.39 -39.11
N GLY A 68 -32.65 -9.19 -38.11
CA GLY A 68 -32.99 -10.62 -38.21
C GLY A 68 -34.43 -10.86 -37.72
N LYS A 69 -35.15 -11.79 -38.37
CA LYS A 69 -36.58 -12.02 -38.09
C LYS A 69 -36.80 -12.78 -36.77
N LYS A 70 -37.93 -12.49 -36.10
CA LYS A 70 -38.47 -13.30 -35.01
C LYS A 70 -39.23 -14.50 -35.58
N GLU A 71 -39.01 -15.68 -35.01
CA GLU A 71 -40.04 -16.69 -34.80
C GLU A 71 -40.04 -17.09 -33.32
N ALA A 72 -41.15 -17.64 -32.82
CA ALA A 72 -41.37 -17.86 -31.40
C ALA A 72 -41.96 -19.24 -31.12
N VAL A 73 -41.32 -20.01 -30.23
CA VAL A 73 -41.81 -21.28 -29.71
C VAL A 73 -42.01 -21.15 -28.20
N LYS A 74 -43.18 -21.58 -27.71
CA LYS A 74 -43.51 -21.61 -26.28
C LYS A 74 -43.24 -23.00 -25.71
N VAL A 75 -42.65 -23.06 -24.52
CA VAL A 75 -42.69 -24.25 -23.63
C VAL A 75 -43.09 -23.79 -22.22
N ALA A 76 -43.89 -24.59 -21.52
CA ALA A 76 -44.47 -24.28 -20.22
C ALA A 76 -43.63 -24.83 -19.03
N PRO A 77 -43.80 -24.30 -17.81
CA PRO A 77 -42.92 -24.61 -16.68
C PRO A 77 -43.31 -25.91 -15.95
N HIS A 78 -42.30 -26.66 -15.49
CA HIS A 78 -42.49 -27.79 -14.58
C HIS A 78 -42.54 -27.36 -13.10
N LYS A 79 -43.28 -28.13 -12.29
CA LYS A 79 -43.44 -27.92 -10.84
C LYS A 79 -42.57 -28.88 -10.02
N ALA A 80 -41.96 -28.38 -8.95
CA ALA A 80 -41.64 -29.13 -7.73
C ALA A 80 -41.82 -28.14 -6.55
N GLN A 81 -42.93 -28.21 -5.82
CA GLN A 81 -43.11 -28.96 -4.56
C GLN A 81 -42.25 -28.45 -3.38
N ARG A 82 -42.95 -28.01 -2.32
CA ARG A 82 -42.40 -27.67 -0.99
C ARG A 82 -42.27 -28.94 -0.14
N ALA A 83 -41.29 -28.97 0.75
CA ALA A 83 -41.29 -29.76 1.98
C ALA A 83 -40.97 -28.85 3.17
N HIS A 84 -41.53 -29.12 4.35
CA HIS A 84 -41.52 -28.14 5.45
C HIS A 84 -41.63 -28.79 6.84
N VAL A 85 -40.49 -29.12 7.46
CA VAL A 85 -40.34 -29.58 8.86
C VAL A 85 -38.99 -29.04 9.36
N ALA A 86 -38.75 -28.33 10.47
CA ALA A 86 -39.46 -27.95 11.71
C ALA A 86 -38.93 -28.62 13.01
N LEU A 87 -38.12 -27.84 13.75
CA LEU A 87 -37.88 -27.86 15.22
C LEU A 87 -37.06 -29.01 15.87
N GLY A 88 -36.34 -28.66 16.96
CA GLY A 88 -35.57 -29.57 17.85
C GLY A 88 -34.06 -29.21 17.98
N VAL A 89 -33.65 -28.09 18.59
CA VAL A 89 -33.54 -27.81 20.05
C VAL A 89 -32.39 -28.52 20.79
N ALA A 90 -31.19 -27.91 20.69
CA ALA A 90 -30.29 -27.51 21.80
C ALA A 90 -29.40 -28.51 22.61
N LYS A 91 -28.28 -27.91 23.10
CA LYS A 91 -27.47 -28.20 24.31
C LYS A 91 -26.27 -29.20 24.31
N ASN A 92 -25.08 -28.59 24.19
CA ASN A 92 -24.03 -28.46 25.25
C ASN A 92 -22.83 -29.44 25.41
N ASN A 93 -21.74 -28.81 25.89
CA ASN A 93 -20.61 -29.29 26.72
C ASN A 93 -19.50 -30.18 26.10
N GLU A 94 -18.53 -29.52 25.47
CA GLU A 94 -17.26 -29.09 26.12
C GLU A 94 -16.67 -29.88 27.32
N ILE A 95 -15.32 -29.90 27.35
CA ILE A 95 -14.41 -30.23 28.48
C ILE A 95 -14.25 -31.71 28.90
N ASN A 96 -13.03 -32.23 28.73
CA ASN A 96 -12.34 -32.92 29.82
C ASN A 96 -10.80 -32.89 29.67
N LEU A 97 -10.09 -32.61 30.75
CA LEU A 97 -8.63 -32.45 30.79
C LEU A 97 -8.08 -33.00 32.12
N LYS A 98 -7.05 -33.86 32.05
CA LYS A 98 -6.29 -34.44 33.18
C LYS A 98 -7.04 -35.43 34.09
N LYS A 99 -6.64 -36.72 34.03
CA LYS A 99 -6.04 -37.47 35.16
C LYS A 99 -5.78 -38.95 34.84
N SER A 100 -4.51 -39.39 34.94
CA SER A 100 -4.09 -40.49 35.82
C SER A 100 -2.55 -40.53 35.93
N MET A 101 -2.01 -41.11 37.00
CA MET A 101 -0.56 -41.31 37.22
C MET A 101 -0.29 -42.56 38.08
N LYS A 102 0.94 -43.12 37.96
CA LYS A 102 1.49 -44.30 38.68
C LYS A 102 0.88 -45.64 38.21
N LYS A 103 1.64 -46.71 37.97
CA LYS A 103 2.73 -47.33 38.78
C LYS A 103 3.78 -48.05 37.87
N THR A 104 5.09 -47.76 37.99
CA THR A 104 6.19 -48.53 38.65
C THR A 104 6.79 -49.73 37.87
N SER A 105 8.10 -49.97 38.07
CA SER A 105 9.02 -50.81 37.28
C SER A 105 9.31 -52.21 37.86
N PRO A 106 10.07 -53.06 37.13
CA PRO A 106 11.47 -53.42 37.48
C PRO A 106 12.47 -53.05 36.33
N THR A 107 13.75 -52.66 36.54
CA THR A 107 14.94 -53.38 37.10
C THR A 107 15.57 -54.37 36.10
N GLU A 108 16.89 -54.45 35.82
CA GLU A 108 18.05 -53.52 35.84
C GLU A 108 19.27 -54.23 35.22
N ALA A 109 20.06 -53.58 34.34
CA ALA A 109 21.40 -54.04 33.89
C ALA A 109 22.18 -52.88 33.22
N PRO A 110 23.53 -52.82 33.31
CA PRO A 110 24.30 -51.59 33.01
C PRO A 110 24.81 -51.46 31.56
N ALA A 111 25.04 -50.22 31.14
CA ALA A 111 25.80 -49.85 29.94
C ALA A 111 26.71 -48.64 30.23
N GLU A 112 27.77 -48.48 29.43
CA GLU A 112 28.92 -47.60 29.70
C GLU A 112 28.62 -46.09 29.62
N PRO A 113 29.39 -45.23 30.33
CA PRO A 113 29.18 -43.78 30.33
C PRO A 113 29.50 -43.16 28.96
N LYS A 114 28.46 -42.72 28.26
CA LYS A 114 28.62 -41.80 27.12
C LYS A 114 29.09 -40.44 27.62
N LYS A 115 30.08 -39.86 26.93
CA LYS A 115 30.50 -38.47 27.17
C LYS A 115 29.36 -37.52 26.79
N ASP A 116 29.11 -36.53 27.64
CA ASP A 116 28.23 -35.41 27.30
C ASP A 116 28.77 -34.64 26.08
N PRO A 117 27.89 -34.14 25.18
CA PRO A 117 28.30 -33.18 24.17
C PRO A 117 28.81 -31.90 24.84
N VAL A 118 29.97 -31.41 24.42
CA VAL A 118 30.41 -30.05 24.75
C VAL A 118 29.39 -29.08 24.18
N PRO A 119 28.93 -28.04 24.92
CA PRO A 119 28.08 -27.01 24.35
C PRO A 119 28.80 -26.36 23.17
N GLU A 120 28.17 -26.33 21.99
CA GLU A 120 28.66 -25.51 20.89
C GLU A 120 28.67 -24.05 21.33
N GLU A 121 29.81 -23.38 21.23
CA GLU A 121 29.88 -21.94 21.43
C GLU A 121 28.94 -21.27 20.42
N PRO A 122 28.12 -20.28 20.83
CA PRO A 122 27.16 -19.66 19.94
C PRO A 122 27.92 -19.02 18.78
N VAL A 123 27.72 -19.57 17.58
CA VAL A 123 28.33 -19.10 16.33
C VAL A 123 28.18 -17.58 16.27
N PRO A 124 29.26 -16.80 16.09
CA PRO A 124 29.17 -15.35 16.08
C PRO A 124 28.20 -14.90 14.98
N VAL A 125 26.99 -14.50 15.39
CA VAL A 125 26.03 -13.88 14.49
C VAL A 125 26.74 -12.68 13.86
N PRO A 126 26.79 -12.57 12.52
CA PRO A 126 27.42 -11.43 11.88
C PRO A 126 26.90 -10.14 12.50
N ALA A 127 27.79 -9.17 12.75
CA ALA A 127 27.45 -7.94 13.45
C ALA A 127 26.55 -7.04 12.57
N VAL A 128 25.27 -7.42 12.45
CA VAL A 128 24.27 -6.69 11.69
C VAL A 128 24.10 -5.30 12.29
N GLU A 129 24.16 -4.29 11.43
CA GLU A 129 24.00 -2.90 11.82
C GLU A 129 22.59 -2.67 12.38
N ASP A 130 22.47 -2.25 13.65
CA ASP A 130 21.24 -1.69 14.18
C ASP A 130 20.97 -0.33 13.53
N ILE A 131 20.14 -0.34 12.49
CA ILE A 131 19.77 0.86 11.74
C ILE A 131 18.79 1.76 12.49
N ASP A 132 18.17 1.31 13.58
CA ASP A 132 17.16 2.08 14.32
C ASP A 132 17.74 2.84 15.52
N LYS A 133 18.94 2.46 15.97
CA LYS A 133 19.73 3.13 17.01
C LYS A 133 19.74 4.67 16.94
N GLU A 134 19.93 5.24 15.76
CA GLU A 134 19.99 6.70 15.56
C GLU A 134 18.64 7.41 15.78
N GLN A 135 17.53 6.66 15.77
CA GLN A 135 16.16 7.18 15.88
C GLN A 135 15.47 6.84 17.20
N LEU A 136 16.16 6.23 18.17
CA LEU A 136 15.63 5.94 19.52
C LEU A 136 15.15 7.18 20.28
N GLY A 137 15.64 8.38 19.93
CA GLY A 137 15.19 9.65 20.50
C GLY A 137 14.02 10.33 19.78
N ASP A 138 13.51 9.75 18.67
CA ASP A 138 12.43 10.33 17.87
C ASP A 138 11.09 9.61 18.14
N PRO A 139 10.14 10.23 18.86
CA PRO A 139 8.85 9.61 19.18
C PRO A 139 7.96 9.37 17.96
N TYR A 140 8.29 9.95 16.80
CA TYR A 140 7.59 9.67 15.54
C TYR A 140 8.20 8.48 14.77
N ALA A 141 9.45 8.12 15.05
CA ALA A 141 10.14 7.03 14.37
C ALA A 141 9.75 5.62 14.87
N ASN A 142 9.29 5.51 16.13
CA ASN A 142 8.92 4.25 16.78
C ASN A 142 10.03 3.17 16.71
N ALA A 143 11.29 3.62 16.80
CA ALA A 143 12.50 2.80 16.62
C ALA A 143 12.53 1.55 17.52
N GLU A 144 12.07 1.68 18.77
CA GLU A 144 11.94 0.59 19.76
C GLU A 144 11.12 -0.61 19.29
N TYR A 145 10.14 -0.40 18.40
CA TYR A 145 9.20 -1.43 17.92
C TYR A 145 9.36 -1.72 16.42
N ALA A 146 10.36 -1.11 15.78
CA ALA A 146 10.49 -1.13 14.33
C ALA A 146 10.71 -2.55 13.79
N LYS A 147 11.42 -3.40 14.52
CA LYS A 147 11.62 -4.81 14.15
C LYS A 147 10.29 -5.58 14.18
N GLU A 148 9.59 -5.52 15.30
CA GLU A 148 8.35 -6.21 15.60
C GLU A 148 7.23 -5.79 14.63
N ILE A 149 7.16 -4.49 14.28
CA ILE A 149 6.22 -3.96 13.28
C ILE A 149 6.46 -4.59 11.91
N PHE A 150 7.71 -4.70 11.45
CA PHE A 150 8.02 -5.28 10.14
C PHE A 150 7.92 -6.82 10.13
N GLU A 151 8.16 -7.49 11.26
CA GLU A 151 7.88 -8.93 11.44
C GLU A 151 6.37 -9.22 11.41
N TYR A 152 5.56 -8.43 12.12
CA TYR A 152 4.09 -8.50 12.09
C TYR A 152 3.52 -8.21 10.69
N MET A 153 4.02 -7.17 10.01
CA MET A 153 3.61 -6.87 8.64
C MET A 153 3.93 -8.03 7.68
N ARG A 154 5.13 -8.63 7.78
CA ARG A 154 5.53 -9.80 6.99
C ARG A 154 4.61 -10.99 7.26
N GLY A 155 4.35 -11.29 8.53
CA GLY A 155 3.43 -12.37 8.94
C GLY A 155 1.98 -12.15 8.48
N ARG A 156 1.56 -10.91 8.18
CA ARG A 156 0.26 -10.62 7.56
C ARG A 156 0.23 -10.82 6.05
N GLU A 157 1.36 -10.85 5.33
CA GLU A 157 1.36 -10.92 3.87
C GLU A 157 0.60 -12.13 3.33
N GLU A 158 0.80 -13.30 3.95
CA GLU A 158 0.14 -14.56 3.56
C GLU A 158 -1.38 -14.43 3.50
N LYS A 159 -1.98 -13.68 4.43
CA LYS A 159 -3.43 -13.42 4.48
C LYS A 159 -3.94 -12.56 3.32
N PHE A 160 -3.07 -11.76 2.70
CA PHE A 160 -3.38 -10.82 1.63
C PHE A 160 -2.71 -11.18 0.28
N MET A 161 -2.29 -12.44 0.12
CA MET A 161 -1.88 -12.98 -1.18
C MET A 161 -3.11 -13.13 -2.09
N LEU A 162 -3.00 -12.64 -3.33
CA LEU A 162 -4.10 -12.65 -4.29
C LEU A 162 -4.11 -13.96 -5.12
N PRO A 163 -5.26 -14.64 -5.23
CA PRO A 163 -5.45 -15.70 -6.23
C PRO A 163 -5.51 -15.08 -7.64
N ASP A 164 -5.54 -15.92 -8.68
CA ASP A 164 -5.99 -15.43 -9.99
C ASP A 164 -7.52 -15.25 -9.94
N TYR A 165 -7.97 -14.02 -9.72
CA TYR A 165 -9.40 -13.71 -9.63
C TYR A 165 -10.01 -13.28 -10.95
N MET A 166 -9.20 -12.89 -11.94
CA MET A 166 -9.68 -12.40 -13.24
C MET A 166 -10.47 -13.47 -14.01
N GLU A 167 -10.20 -14.76 -13.80
CA GLU A 167 -11.01 -15.86 -14.35
C GLU A 167 -12.48 -15.85 -13.89
N LYS A 168 -12.78 -15.25 -12.72
CA LYS A 168 -14.15 -15.06 -12.23
C LYS A 168 -14.84 -13.83 -12.81
N GLN A 169 -14.08 -12.87 -13.34
CA GLN A 169 -14.60 -11.56 -13.75
C GLN A 169 -15.09 -11.61 -15.19
N THR A 170 -16.42 -11.72 -15.37
CA THR A 170 -17.03 -11.93 -16.69
C THR A 170 -17.04 -10.71 -17.61
N ASP A 171 -16.80 -9.50 -17.08
CA ASP A 171 -16.89 -8.23 -17.83
C ASP A 171 -15.67 -7.30 -17.67
N ILE A 172 -14.70 -7.66 -16.81
CA ILE A 172 -13.49 -6.89 -16.52
C ILE A 172 -12.27 -7.69 -16.99
N SER A 173 -11.36 -7.05 -17.75
CA SER A 173 -10.08 -7.66 -18.17
C SER A 173 -8.89 -7.12 -17.36
N ARG A 174 -7.75 -7.80 -17.49
CA ARG A 174 -6.45 -7.34 -16.96
C ARG A 174 -6.11 -5.93 -17.47
N ASP A 175 -6.44 -5.61 -18.73
CA ASP A 175 -6.21 -4.28 -19.33
C ASP A 175 -7.14 -3.21 -18.71
N MET A 176 -8.40 -3.54 -18.44
CA MET A 176 -9.32 -2.61 -17.78
C MET A 176 -8.87 -2.27 -16.35
N ARG A 177 -8.30 -3.25 -15.64
CA ARG A 177 -7.61 -3.02 -14.36
C ARG A 177 -6.39 -2.11 -14.54
N ALA A 178 -5.52 -2.38 -15.52
CA ALA A 178 -4.34 -1.54 -15.76
C ALA A 178 -4.70 -0.08 -16.08
N ILE A 179 -5.74 0.14 -16.89
CA ILE A 179 -6.28 1.48 -17.23
C ILE A 179 -6.89 2.16 -16.01
N LEU A 180 -7.61 1.43 -15.15
CA LEU A 180 -8.07 1.98 -13.87
C LEU A 180 -6.89 2.44 -13.02
N VAL A 181 -5.82 1.62 -12.90
CA VAL A 181 -4.66 1.97 -12.07
C VAL A 181 -3.89 3.17 -12.65
N ASP A 182 -3.78 3.33 -13.97
CA ASP A 182 -3.19 4.54 -14.57
C ASP A 182 -3.99 5.80 -14.14
N TRP A 183 -5.32 5.74 -14.20
CA TRP A 183 -6.19 6.80 -13.70
C TRP A 183 -6.07 7.02 -12.18
N MET A 184 -5.92 5.96 -11.38
CA MET A 184 -5.71 6.07 -9.93
C MET A 184 -4.39 6.79 -9.58
N VAL A 185 -3.35 6.67 -10.42
CA VAL A 185 -2.10 7.44 -10.30
C VAL A 185 -2.35 8.92 -10.59
N GLU A 186 -3.12 9.26 -11.65
CA GLU A 186 -3.50 10.65 -11.93
C GLU A 186 -4.34 11.26 -10.81
N VAL A 187 -5.25 10.50 -10.18
CA VAL A 187 -6.01 10.94 -9.00
C VAL A 187 -5.08 11.21 -7.81
N GLN A 188 -4.10 10.35 -7.56
CA GLN A 188 -3.11 10.55 -6.49
C GLN A 188 -2.25 11.81 -6.74
N GLU A 189 -1.83 12.09 -7.99
CA GLU A 189 -1.12 13.33 -8.32
C GLU A 189 -1.99 14.59 -8.25
N ASN A 190 -3.28 14.50 -8.57
CA ASN A 190 -4.24 15.63 -8.52
C ASN A 190 -4.64 16.02 -7.09
N PHE A 191 -4.66 15.06 -6.15
CA PHE A 191 -5.00 15.29 -4.73
C PHE A 191 -3.78 15.30 -3.80
N GLU A 192 -2.56 15.21 -4.33
CA GLU A 192 -1.29 15.18 -3.58
C GLU A 192 -1.19 14.09 -2.49
N LEU A 193 -1.91 12.98 -2.64
CA LEU A 193 -1.98 11.91 -1.63
C LEU A 193 -0.62 11.22 -1.48
N ASN A 194 -0.37 10.61 -0.31
CA ASN A 194 0.82 9.81 -0.08
C ASN A 194 0.88 8.59 -1.01
N HIS A 195 2.08 8.08 -1.28
CA HIS A 195 2.22 6.86 -2.08
C HIS A 195 1.57 5.66 -1.37
N GLU A 196 1.70 5.56 -0.05
CA GLU A 196 1.02 4.55 0.79
C GLU A 196 -0.49 4.45 0.46
N THR A 197 -1.15 5.60 0.32
CA THR A 197 -2.59 5.73 -0.01
C THR A 197 -2.94 5.11 -1.37
N LEU A 198 -2.11 5.30 -2.40
CA LEU A 198 -2.29 4.68 -3.73
C LEU A 198 -2.10 3.16 -3.68
N TYR A 199 -1.04 2.68 -3.03
CA TYR A 199 -0.76 1.24 -2.93
C TYR A 199 -1.86 0.50 -2.15
N LEU A 200 -2.38 1.12 -1.08
CA LEU A 200 -3.52 0.60 -0.34
C LEU A 200 -4.80 0.59 -1.20
N ALA A 201 -5.10 1.70 -1.90
CA ALA A 201 -6.26 1.78 -2.78
C ALA A 201 -6.27 0.69 -3.87
N VAL A 202 -5.14 0.43 -4.53
CA VAL A 202 -5.03 -0.64 -5.54
C VAL A 202 -5.27 -2.01 -4.92
N LYS A 203 -4.69 -2.30 -3.73
CA LYS A 203 -4.97 -3.55 -3.02
C LYS A 203 -6.45 -3.68 -2.58
N LEU A 204 -7.12 -2.59 -2.19
CA LEU A 204 -8.56 -2.60 -1.87
C LEU A 204 -9.42 -2.94 -3.10
N VAL A 205 -9.07 -2.40 -4.28
CA VAL A 205 -9.73 -2.78 -5.55
C VAL A 205 -9.52 -4.27 -5.84
N ASP A 206 -8.28 -4.75 -5.76
CA ASP A 206 -7.95 -6.14 -6.06
C ASP A 206 -8.68 -7.12 -5.13
N HIS A 207 -8.60 -6.91 -3.80
CA HIS A 207 -9.27 -7.78 -2.83
C HIS A 207 -10.81 -7.72 -2.92
N TYR A 208 -11.40 -6.59 -3.31
CA TYR A 208 -12.84 -6.53 -3.58
C TYR A 208 -13.22 -7.37 -4.82
N LEU A 209 -12.41 -7.32 -5.89
CA LEU A 209 -12.61 -8.09 -7.12
C LEU A 209 -12.29 -9.60 -6.98
N VAL A 210 -11.65 -10.04 -5.89
CA VAL A 210 -11.54 -11.48 -5.54
C VAL A 210 -12.90 -12.07 -5.14
N GLU A 211 -13.72 -11.29 -4.44
CA GLU A 211 -14.99 -11.69 -3.83
C GLU A 211 -16.21 -11.29 -4.66
N VAL A 212 -16.17 -10.15 -5.37
CA VAL A 212 -17.33 -9.56 -6.07
C VAL A 212 -17.11 -9.48 -7.58
N VAL A 213 -17.84 -10.32 -8.32
CA VAL A 213 -17.96 -10.21 -9.79
C VAL A 213 -18.60 -8.86 -10.12
N SER A 214 -17.90 -8.03 -10.90
CA SER A 214 -18.24 -6.62 -11.13
C SER A 214 -18.33 -6.31 -12.62
N MET A 215 -19.19 -5.35 -12.97
CA MET A 215 -19.36 -4.86 -14.34
C MET A 215 -18.45 -3.66 -14.62
N ARG A 216 -18.02 -3.49 -15.88
CA ARG A 216 -17.03 -2.46 -16.28
C ARG A 216 -17.47 -1.03 -16.00
N ASP A 217 -18.77 -0.74 -16.00
CA ASP A 217 -19.34 0.58 -15.71
C ASP A 217 -19.19 1.00 -14.24
N LYS A 218 -19.05 0.02 -13.33
CA LYS A 218 -18.80 0.25 -11.90
C LYS A 218 -17.32 0.21 -11.54
N LEU A 219 -16.42 -0.14 -12.46
CA LEU A 219 -14.99 -0.26 -12.17
C LEU A 219 -14.34 1.08 -11.77
N GLN A 220 -14.74 2.22 -12.38
CA GLN A 220 -14.27 3.54 -11.92
C GLN A 220 -14.86 3.91 -10.55
N LEU A 221 -16.12 3.57 -10.26
CA LEU A 221 -16.73 3.78 -8.94
C LEU A 221 -15.98 2.99 -7.85
N ILE A 222 -15.63 1.73 -8.11
CA ILE A 222 -14.83 0.89 -7.21
C ILE A 222 -13.46 1.53 -6.95
N GLY A 223 -12.72 1.92 -7.99
CA GLY A 223 -11.41 2.57 -7.86
C GLY A 223 -11.45 3.92 -7.12
N SER A 224 -12.40 4.79 -7.46
CA SER A 224 -12.61 6.08 -6.80
C SER A 224 -12.90 5.90 -5.30
N THR A 225 -13.80 4.96 -4.98
CA THR A 225 -14.17 4.67 -3.58
C THR A 225 -13.03 4.01 -2.80
N ALA A 226 -12.23 3.17 -3.45
CA ALA A 226 -11.03 2.58 -2.84
C ALA A 226 -9.98 3.65 -2.48
N ILE A 227 -9.81 4.69 -3.29
CA ILE A 227 -8.96 5.84 -2.95
C ILE A 227 -9.57 6.63 -1.78
N LEU A 228 -10.89 6.83 -1.73
CA LEU A 228 -11.55 7.50 -0.58
C LEU A 228 -11.31 6.74 0.73
N ILE A 229 -11.49 5.41 0.72
CA ILE A 229 -11.25 4.54 1.89
C ILE A 229 -9.78 4.60 2.30
N ALA A 230 -8.85 4.43 1.36
CA ALA A 230 -7.42 4.50 1.65
C ALA A 230 -7.02 5.89 2.18
N SER A 231 -7.57 6.97 1.63
CA SER A 231 -7.33 8.34 2.10
C SER A 231 -7.80 8.52 3.54
N LYS A 232 -8.99 8.03 3.89
CA LYS A 232 -9.50 8.05 5.27
C LYS A 232 -8.65 7.24 6.27
N PHE A 233 -7.78 6.36 5.79
CA PHE A 233 -6.92 5.50 6.60
C PHE A 233 -5.48 6.02 6.73
N GLU A 234 -4.92 6.57 5.65
CA GLU A 234 -3.51 7.00 5.56
C GLU A 234 -3.31 8.52 5.66
N GLU A 235 -4.29 9.34 5.26
CA GLU A 235 -4.13 10.79 5.19
C GLU A 235 -4.51 11.51 6.49
N ARG A 236 -3.69 12.50 6.87
CA ARG A 236 -4.04 13.45 7.95
C ARG A 236 -5.29 14.28 7.61
N CYS A 237 -5.47 14.60 6.32
CA CYS A 237 -6.58 15.40 5.80
C CYS A 237 -7.05 14.78 4.47
N PRO A 238 -7.90 13.74 4.48
CA PRO A 238 -8.40 13.13 3.26
C PRO A 238 -9.30 14.08 2.45
N PRO A 239 -9.36 13.97 1.11
CA PRO A 239 -10.35 14.67 0.29
C PRO A 239 -11.77 14.27 0.69
N CYS A 240 -12.73 15.17 0.47
CA CYS A 240 -14.14 14.92 0.78
C CYS A 240 -14.84 14.16 -0.34
N VAL A 241 -16.05 13.65 -0.06
CA VAL A 241 -16.83 12.86 -1.05
C VAL A 241 -17.08 13.67 -2.32
N ASP A 242 -17.31 14.98 -2.21
CA ASP A 242 -17.58 15.86 -3.35
C ASP A 242 -16.36 16.02 -4.28
N ASP A 243 -15.14 15.95 -3.76
CA ASP A 243 -13.92 15.96 -4.59
C ASP A 243 -13.87 14.70 -5.49
N PHE A 244 -14.27 13.54 -4.94
CA PHE A 244 -14.35 12.28 -5.67
C PHE A 244 -15.51 12.24 -6.68
N LEU A 245 -16.63 12.92 -6.42
CA LEU A 245 -17.71 13.10 -7.42
C LEU A 245 -17.22 13.99 -8.58
N TYR A 246 -16.58 15.11 -8.26
CA TYR A 246 -16.03 16.05 -9.23
C TYR A 246 -14.96 15.41 -10.13
N ILE A 247 -13.98 14.68 -9.58
CA ILE A 247 -12.91 14.09 -10.40
C ILE A 247 -13.40 12.94 -11.29
N CYS A 248 -14.49 12.27 -10.90
CA CYS A 248 -15.24 11.32 -11.72
C CYS A 248 -16.16 11.98 -12.76
N ASP A 249 -16.07 13.30 -12.97
CA ASP A 249 -16.89 14.10 -13.88
C ASP A 249 -18.41 13.96 -13.62
N ASP A 250 -18.78 13.91 -12.34
CA ASP A 250 -20.17 13.81 -11.85
C ASP A 250 -20.95 12.57 -12.38
N ALA A 251 -20.23 11.56 -12.89
CA ALA A 251 -20.80 10.34 -13.48
C ALA A 251 -21.52 9.41 -12.49
N TYR A 252 -21.41 9.68 -11.18
CA TYR A 252 -21.99 8.90 -10.09
C TYR A 252 -22.67 9.83 -9.09
N LYS A 253 -23.69 9.33 -8.37
CA LYS A 253 -24.31 10.08 -7.27
C LYS A 253 -23.58 9.87 -5.95
N ARG A 254 -23.74 10.81 -5.00
CA ARG A 254 -23.22 10.69 -3.63
C ARG A 254 -23.65 9.37 -2.98
N GLU A 255 -24.90 8.97 -3.19
CA GLU A 255 -25.48 7.76 -2.61
C GLU A 255 -24.85 6.49 -3.20
N GLU A 256 -24.45 6.49 -4.48
CA GLU A 256 -23.74 5.35 -5.09
C GLU A 256 -22.33 5.20 -4.53
N LEU A 257 -21.62 6.30 -4.28
CA LEU A 257 -20.28 6.29 -3.70
C LEU A 257 -20.32 5.82 -2.23
N ILE A 258 -21.25 6.33 -1.43
CA ILE A 258 -21.45 5.87 -0.04
C ILE A 258 -21.90 4.39 0.00
N ALA A 259 -22.76 3.94 -0.93
CA ALA A 259 -23.14 2.54 -1.04
C ALA A 259 -21.95 1.63 -1.43
N MET A 260 -21.08 2.09 -2.33
CA MET A 260 -19.86 1.38 -2.69
C MET A 260 -18.89 1.30 -1.50
N GLU A 261 -18.77 2.37 -0.69
CA GLU A 261 -17.90 2.40 0.48
C GLU A 261 -18.33 1.35 1.52
N MET A 262 -19.64 1.29 1.81
CA MET A 262 -20.20 0.25 2.67
C MET A 262 -20.01 -1.16 2.07
N SER A 263 -20.11 -1.31 0.75
CA SER A 263 -19.90 -2.59 0.07
C SER A 263 -18.46 -3.11 0.21
N ILE A 264 -17.47 -2.26 -0.10
CA ILE A 264 -16.04 -2.61 -0.01
C ILE A 264 -15.68 -2.95 1.43
N LEU A 265 -16.02 -2.09 2.40
CA LEU A 265 -15.67 -2.32 3.81
C LEU A 265 -16.35 -3.57 4.39
N SER A 266 -17.61 -3.84 4.03
CA SER A 266 -18.32 -5.04 4.50
C SER A 266 -17.77 -6.33 3.88
N THR A 267 -17.46 -6.31 2.58
CA THR A 267 -16.86 -7.45 1.85
C THR A 267 -15.50 -7.81 2.43
N LEU A 268 -14.66 -6.82 2.68
CA LEU A 268 -13.34 -6.97 3.29
C LEU A 268 -13.38 -7.12 4.83
N LYS A 269 -14.58 -7.19 5.42
CA LYS A 269 -14.82 -7.39 6.86
C LYS A 269 -14.04 -6.38 7.73
N PHE A 270 -13.87 -5.16 7.21
CA PHE A 270 -13.09 -4.06 7.77
C PHE A 270 -11.59 -4.35 8.01
N ASP A 271 -11.02 -5.48 7.57
CA ASP A 271 -9.59 -5.80 7.74
C ASP A 271 -8.72 -5.18 6.63
N ILE A 272 -8.78 -3.85 6.53
CA ILE A 272 -8.14 -3.04 5.48
C ILE A 272 -6.67 -2.68 5.76
N ASN A 273 -6.09 -3.17 6.88
CA ASN A 273 -4.67 -2.95 7.20
C ASN A 273 -3.78 -3.92 6.39
N ILE A 274 -3.75 -3.73 5.08
CA ILE A 274 -3.09 -4.62 4.11
C ILE A 274 -1.59 -4.26 4.03
N PRO A 275 -0.66 -5.22 4.17
CA PRO A 275 0.76 -4.96 3.95
C PRO A 275 1.02 -4.51 2.50
N ILE A 276 1.63 -3.33 2.34
CA ILE A 276 1.92 -2.74 1.03
C ILE A 276 3.43 -2.68 0.74
N PRO A 277 3.88 -2.93 -0.51
CA PRO A 277 5.30 -2.96 -0.87
C PRO A 277 6.07 -1.71 -0.45
N TYR A 278 5.46 -0.52 -0.59
CA TYR A 278 6.17 0.73 -0.35
C TYR A 278 6.66 0.91 1.09
N ARG A 279 5.94 0.38 2.09
CA ARG A 279 6.39 0.41 3.50
C ARG A 279 7.66 -0.42 3.69
N PHE A 280 7.73 -1.62 3.12
CA PHE A 280 8.93 -2.45 3.12
C PHE A 280 10.08 -1.81 2.32
N LEU A 281 9.78 -1.19 1.17
CA LEU A 281 10.80 -0.53 0.36
C LEU A 281 11.48 0.61 1.12
N ARG A 282 10.71 1.44 1.86
CA ARG A 282 11.29 2.48 2.74
C ARG A 282 12.21 1.88 3.81
N ARG A 283 11.85 0.73 4.39
CA ARG A 283 12.66 0.01 5.38
C ARG A 283 13.95 -0.54 4.79
N PHE A 284 13.89 -1.20 3.64
CA PHE A 284 15.07 -1.77 2.99
C PHE A 284 15.99 -0.68 2.42
N ALA A 285 15.44 0.42 1.92
CA ALA A 285 16.25 1.59 1.50
C ALA A 285 17.04 2.20 2.67
N LYS A 286 16.49 2.18 3.89
CA LYS A 286 17.22 2.54 5.12
C LYS A 286 18.38 1.56 5.40
N CYS A 287 18.13 0.25 5.28
CA CYS A 287 19.17 -0.79 5.41
C CYS A 287 20.32 -0.60 4.39
N ALA A 288 19.98 -0.18 3.17
CA ALA A 288 20.93 0.10 2.08
C ALA A 288 21.62 1.47 2.18
N ARG A 289 21.31 2.29 3.21
CA ARG A 289 21.74 3.71 3.33
C ARG A 289 21.46 4.51 2.04
N ALA A 290 20.38 4.17 1.32
CA ALA A 290 20.12 4.61 -0.04
C ALA A 290 19.72 6.10 -0.12
N THR A 291 20.20 6.79 -1.15
CA THR A 291 19.83 8.19 -1.41
C THR A 291 18.35 8.32 -1.79
N MET A 292 17.74 9.50 -1.55
CA MET A 292 16.34 9.77 -1.92
C MET A 292 16.05 9.54 -3.40
N GLU A 293 17.03 9.81 -4.26
CA GLU A 293 16.99 9.54 -5.70
C GLU A 293 16.91 8.02 -5.99
N THR A 294 17.72 7.21 -5.28
CA THR A 294 17.75 5.74 -5.41
C THR A 294 16.48 5.09 -4.84
N LEU A 295 15.98 5.58 -3.70
CA LEU A 295 14.65 5.22 -3.18
C LEU A 295 13.54 5.60 -4.18
N THR A 296 13.67 6.74 -4.86
CA THR A 296 12.68 7.19 -5.86
C THR A 296 12.72 6.35 -7.13
N LEU A 297 13.91 5.91 -7.59
CA LEU A 297 14.05 4.90 -8.64
C LEU A 297 13.39 3.59 -8.22
N ALA A 298 13.71 3.05 -7.04
CA ALA A 298 13.07 1.82 -6.55
C ALA A 298 11.56 1.97 -6.39
N ARG A 299 11.07 3.16 -6.01
CA ARG A 299 9.63 3.48 -5.92
C ARG A 299 8.98 3.50 -7.30
N PHE A 300 9.62 4.08 -8.31
CA PHE A 300 9.18 4.02 -9.71
C PHE A 300 9.07 2.56 -10.19
N LEU A 301 10.11 1.75 -9.98
CA LEU A 301 10.12 0.33 -10.35
C LEU A 301 8.96 -0.43 -9.69
N CYS A 302 8.64 -0.11 -8.43
CA CYS A 302 7.55 -0.73 -7.70
C CYS A 302 6.17 -0.21 -8.16
N GLU A 303 6.03 1.09 -8.46
CA GLU A 303 4.75 1.70 -8.85
C GLU A 303 4.33 1.27 -10.27
N MET A 304 5.30 1.03 -11.17
CA MET A 304 5.06 0.39 -12.48
C MET A 304 4.34 -0.97 -12.34
N THR A 305 4.62 -1.73 -11.28
CA THR A 305 4.00 -3.06 -11.08
C THR A 305 2.54 -3.01 -10.64
N LEU A 306 2.05 -1.86 -10.17
CA LEU A 306 0.64 -1.73 -9.79
C LEU A 306 -0.29 -1.92 -11.00
N GLN A 307 0.16 -1.53 -12.20
CA GLN A 307 -0.60 -1.66 -13.44
C GLN A 307 -0.65 -3.12 -13.91
N GLU A 308 0.44 -3.86 -13.69
CA GLU A 308 0.67 -5.23 -14.18
C GLU A 308 0.07 -6.31 -13.26
N TYR A 309 -1.01 -6.94 -13.72
CA TYR A 309 -1.76 -7.93 -12.93
C TYR A 309 -0.91 -9.09 -12.40
N ASP A 310 0.06 -9.59 -13.18
CA ASP A 310 0.91 -10.72 -12.77
C ASP A 310 1.90 -10.38 -11.62
N TYR A 311 2.00 -9.11 -11.21
CA TYR A 311 2.75 -8.69 -10.03
C TYR A 311 1.85 -8.42 -8.80
N ALA A 312 0.54 -8.22 -8.98
CA ALA A 312 -0.39 -8.04 -7.86
C ALA A 312 -0.38 -9.24 -6.89
N ARG A 313 -0.07 -10.43 -7.44
CA ARG A 313 0.03 -11.74 -6.78
C ARG A 313 1.39 -12.01 -6.10
N GLU A 314 2.37 -11.11 -6.20
CA GLU A 314 3.66 -11.22 -5.50
C GLU A 314 3.57 -10.82 -4.03
N SER A 315 4.47 -11.33 -3.20
CA SER A 315 4.63 -10.89 -1.80
C SER A 315 5.06 -9.40 -1.76
N PRO A 316 4.40 -8.56 -0.95
CA PRO A 316 4.76 -7.14 -0.82
C PRO A 316 6.23 -6.89 -0.46
N SER A 317 6.77 -7.63 0.51
CA SER A 317 8.17 -7.54 0.93
C SER A 317 9.14 -8.08 -0.13
N LYS A 318 8.82 -9.20 -0.79
CA LYS A 318 9.65 -9.72 -1.90
C LYS A 318 9.72 -8.73 -3.07
N LEU A 319 8.58 -8.16 -3.45
CA LEU A 319 8.47 -7.17 -4.51
C LEU A 319 9.29 -5.91 -4.19
N ALA A 320 9.16 -5.39 -2.96
CA ALA A 320 9.94 -4.27 -2.47
C ALA A 320 11.45 -4.54 -2.48
N ALA A 321 11.87 -5.74 -2.06
CA ALA A 321 13.27 -6.16 -2.07
C ALA A 321 13.84 -6.24 -3.49
N SER A 322 13.14 -6.88 -4.43
CA SER A 322 13.56 -6.96 -5.83
C SER A 322 13.59 -5.59 -6.52
N CYS A 323 12.64 -4.69 -6.25
CA CYS A 323 12.69 -3.32 -6.77
C CYS A 323 13.91 -2.54 -6.23
N LEU A 324 14.29 -2.73 -4.96
CA LEU A 324 15.50 -2.10 -4.42
C LEU A 324 16.78 -2.69 -5.01
N LEU A 325 16.90 -4.02 -5.09
CA LEU A 325 18.08 -4.69 -5.67
C LEU A 325 18.28 -4.28 -7.13
N LEU A 326 17.20 -4.16 -7.92
CA LEU A 326 17.28 -3.65 -9.28
C LEU A 326 17.73 -2.18 -9.32
N ALA A 327 17.19 -1.30 -8.47
CA ALA A 327 17.61 0.11 -8.41
C ALA A 327 19.08 0.30 -8.00
N LEU A 328 19.57 -0.50 -7.03
CA LEU A 328 20.98 -0.51 -6.64
C LEU A 328 21.89 -0.99 -7.80
N THR A 329 21.45 -2.03 -8.50
CA THR A 329 22.16 -2.60 -9.67
C THR A 329 22.21 -1.61 -10.84
N MET A 330 21.08 -0.99 -11.20
CA MET A 330 20.99 0.02 -12.27
C MET A 330 21.90 1.23 -12.02
N LYS A 331 22.15 1.56 -10.74
CA LYS A 331 23.03 2.67 -10.33
C LYS A 331 24.45 2.26 -9.95
N ASN A 332 24.80 0.97 -10.08
CA ASN A 332 26.11 0.43 -9.71
C ASN A 332 26.51 0.76 -8.25
N LEU A 333 25.55 0.69 -7.31
CA LEU A 333 25.73 1.03 -5.89
C LEU A 333 26.10 -0.18 -5.00
N GLY A 334 26.35 -1.35 -5.59
CA GLY A 334 26.62 -2.60 -4.89
C GLY A 334 25.45 -3.59 -4.93
N GLY A 335 25.72 -4.80 -4.43
CA GLY A 335 24.74 -5.89 -4.37
C GLY A 335 23.93 -5.93 -3.07
N TRP A 336 23.32 -7.09 -2.79
CA TRP A 336 22.57 -7.33 -1.56
C TRP A 336 23.53 -7.50 -0.37
N THR A 337 23.37 -6.70 0.69
CA THR A 337 24.27 -6.72 1.85
C THR A 337 23.75 -7.66 2.95
N PRO A 338 24.60 -8.16 3.88
CA PRO A 338 24.14 -8.96 5.02
C PRO A 338 23.10 -8.24 5.90
N THR A 339 23.19 -6.91 6.01
CA THR A 339 22.17 -6.08 6.69
C THR A 339 20.84 -6.09 5.94
N LEU A 340 20.86 -6.00 4.60
CA LEU A 340 19.66 -6.16 3.77
C LEU A 340 19.09 -7.57 3.89
N GLU A 341 19.91 -8.61 3.83
CA GLU A 341 19.50 -10.01 3.98
C GLU A 341 18.82 -10.26 5.33
N TYR A 342 19.40 -9.81 6.45
CA TYR A 342 18.78 -9.93 7.78
C TYR A 342 17.43 -9.22 7.89
N TYR A 343 17.33 -7.93 7.53
CA TYR A 343 16.07 -7.20 7.68
C TYR A 343 15.02 -7.55 6.62
N SER A 344 15.43 -7.98 5.41
CA SER A 344 14.52 -8.41 4.35
C SER A 344 14.13 -9.88 4.45
N GLY A 345 14.92 -10.74 5.08
CA GLY A 345 14.68 -12.19 5.14
C GLY A 345 14.75 -12.88 3.77
N TYR A 346 15.46 -12.29 2.81
CA TYR A 346 15.72 -12.84 1.47
C TYR A 346 17.21 -12.74 1.17
N CYS A 347 17.79 -13.80 0.60
CA CYS A 347 19.13 -13.72 0.03
C CYS A 347 19.09 -13.02 -1.34
N SER A 348 20.26 -12.77 -1.93
CA SER A 348 20.36 -12.22 -3.31
C SER A 348 19.58 -13.12 -4.30
N GLN A 349 19.80 -14.43 -4.23
CA GLN A 349 19.33 -15.40 -5.22
C GLN A 349 17.81 -15.59 -5.21
N ASP A 350 17.14 -15.44 -4.05
CA ASP A 350 15.67 -15.44 -3.93
C ASP A 350 15.01 -14.40 -4.83
N LEU A 351 15.69 -13.26 -5.02
CA LEU A 351 15.17 -12.07 -5.69
C LEU A 351 15.47 -12.07 -7.20
N HIS A 352 16.48 -12.82 -7.66
CA HIS A 352 16.94 -12.82 -9.06
C HIS A 352 15.81 -13.03 -10.11
N PRO A 353 14.85 -13.97 -9.95
CA PRO A 353 13.81 -14.19 -10.96
C PRO A 353 12.87 -12.99 -11.11
N LEU A 354 12.57 -12.32 -9.99
CA LEU A 354 11.70 -11.14 -9.98
C LEU A 354 12.45 -9.88 -10.42
N VAL A 355 13.74 -9.72 -10.08
CA VAL A 355 14.61 -8.67 -10.62
C VAL A 355 14.70 -8.72 -12.15
N LYS A 356 14.86 -9.92 -12.74
CA LYS A 356 14.87 -10.10 -14.21
C LYS A 356 13.53 -9.71 -14.84
N ARG A 357 12.40 -10.15 -14.26
CA ARG A 357 11.05 -9.75 -14.69
C ARG A 357 10.86 -8.23 -14.61
N LEU A 358 11.22 -7.61 -13.49
CA LEU A 358 11.14 -6.16 -13.29
C LEU A 358 11.97 -5.38 -14.32
N ASN A 359 13.21 -5.79 -14.62
CA ASN A 359 14.01 -5.12 -15.65
C ASN A 359 13.40 -5.28 -17.05
N PHE A 360 12.87 -6.46 -17.37
CA PHE A 360 12.18 -6.72 -18.62
C PHE A 360 10.90 -5.87 -18.78
N LEU A 361 10.13 -5.66 -17.71
CA LEU A 361 8.97 -4.75 -17.70
C LEU A 361 9.33 -3.33 -18.17
N LEU A 362 10.51 -2.82 -17.82
CA LEU A 362 10.96 -1.49 -18.24
C LEU A 362 11.25 -1.41 -19.75
N THR A 363 11.57 -2.53 -20.41
CA THR A 363 11.89 -2.59 -21.85
C THR A 363 10.64 -2.49 -22.73
N TYR A 364 9.46 -2.85 -22.21
CA TYR A 364 8.21 -2.65 -22.92
C TYR A 364 7.93 -1.15 -23.11
N GLN A 365 7.68 -0.77 -24.36
CA GLN A 365 7.07 0.52 -24.66
C GLN A 365 5.71 0.58 -23.97
N PRO A 366 5.39 1.67 -23.24
CA PRO A 366 4.08 1.81 -22.63
C PRO A 366 2.99 1.75 -23.71
N HIS A 367 1.97 0.92 -23.50
CA HIS A 367 0.76 1.00 -24.33
C HIS A 367 0.26 2.44 -24.29
N ASP A 368 -0.20 2.99 -25.42
CA ASP A 368 -0.61 4.40 -25.55
C ASP A 368 -1.59 4.95 -24.49
N LYS A 369 -2.23 4.08 -23.71
CA LYS A 369 -3.21 4.36 -22.64
C LYS A 369 -2.66 4.26 -21.21
N LEU A 370 -1.41 3.81 -21.02
CA LEU A 370 -0.80 3.57 -19.70
C LEU A 370 0.45 4.46 -19.59
N LYS A 371 0.27 5.70 -19.13
CA LYS A 371 1.30 6.75 -19.20
C LYS A 371 1.48 7.53 -17.90
N ALA A 372 0.59 7.42 -16.92
CA ALA A 372 0.63 8.21 -15.69
C ALA A 372 1.94 7.97 -14.92
N VAL A 373 2.27 6.71 -14.60
CA VAL A 373 3.49 6.37 -13.82
C VAL A 373 4.76 6.86 -14.52
N ARG A 374 4.94 6.59 -15.82
CA ARG A 374 6.13 7.06 -16.54
C ARG A 374 6.16 8.59 -16.69
N THR A 375 5.02 9.27 -16.79
CA THR A 375 4.94 10.75 -16.84
C THR A 375 5.37 11.36 -15.53
N LYS A 376 4.74 10.92 -14.43
CA LYS A 376 5.04 11.29 -13.04
C LYS A 376 6.54 11.21 -12.74
N TYR A 377 7.12 10.02 -12.89
CA TYR A 377 8.53 9.79 -12.57
C TYR A 377 9.52 10.30 -13.64
N SER A 378 9.04 10.87 -14.76
CA SER A 378 9.87 11.65 -15.69
C SER A 378 10.05 13.11 -15.23
N HIS A 379 9.28 13.58 -14.25
CA HIS A 379 9.37 14.95 -13.74
C HIS A 379 10.56 15.15 -12.79
N ARG A 380 11.11 16.37 -12.75
CA ARG A 380 12.32 16.72 -11.99
C ARG A 380 12.19 16.56 -10.47
N VAL A 381 10.98 16.70 -9.93
CA VAL A 381 10.66 16.40 -8.52
C VAL A 381 11.00 14.94 -8.16
N PHE A 382 10.80 14.02 -9.09
CA PHE A 382 11.12 12.61 -8.95
C PHE A 382 12.50 12.25 -9.54
N PHE A 383 13.40 13.22 -9.62
CA PHE A 383 14.76 13.11 -10.18
C PHE A 383 14.81 12.58 -11.62
N GLU A 384 13.69 12.66 -12.36
CA GLU A 384 13.52 12.13 -13.71
C GLU A 384 13.84 10.63 -13.85
N VAL A 385 13.71 9.82 -12.78
CA VAL A 385 14.14 8.40 -12.74
C VAL A 385 13.49 7.49 -13.79
N ALA A 386 12.33 7.83 -14.34
CA ALA A 386 11.73 7.08 -15.44
C ALA A 386 12.53 7.16 -16.76
N LYS A 387 13.53 8.06 -16.85
CA LYS A 387 14.48 8.17 -17.96
C LYS A 387 15.72 7.28 -17.79
N VAL A 388 15.91 6.64 -16.64
CA VAL A 388 17.02 5.69 -16.44
C VAL A 388 16.79 4.47 -17.33
N THR A 389 17.76 4.15 -18.17
CA THR A 389 17.66 3.03 -19.12
C THR A 389 17.57 1.68 -18.40
N PRO A 390 16.77 0.72 -18.89
CA PRO A 390 16.83 -0.66 -18.43
C PRO A 390 18.26 -1.21 -18.57
N MET A 391 18.62 -2.17 -17.70
CA MET A 391 19.88 -2.91 -17.87
C MET A 391 19.79 -3.82 -19.09
N ASP A 392 20.90 -4.00 -19.80
CA ASP A 392 21.05 -5.16 -20.68
C ASP A 392 20.88 -6.46 -19.86
N MET A 393 20.17 -7.45 -20.43
CA MET A 393 19.79 -8.66 -19.70
C MET A 393 20.98 -9.61 -19.49
N LEU A 394 21.95 -9.67 -20.40
CA LEU A 394 23.15 -10.49 -20.21
C LEU A 394 24.01 -9.89 -19.09
N LYS A 395 24.26 -8.58 -19.14
CA LYS A 395 24.98 -7.85 -18.09
C LYS A 395 24.27 -7.95 -16.73
N LEU A 396 22.93 -7.89 -16.70
CA LEU A 396 22.16 -8.10 -15.48
C LEU A 396 22.33 -9.52 -14.94
N GLU A 397 22.32 -10.54 -15.79
CA GLU A 397 22.60 -11.91 -15.36
C GLU A 397 24.03 -12.10 -14.81
N GLU A 398 25.03 -11.46 -15.40
CA GLU A 398 26.42 -11.51 -14.92
C GLU A 398 26.56 -10.87 -13.53
N ILE A 399 25.98 -9.69 -13.33
CA ILE A 399 25.98 -9.03 -12.01
C ILE A 399 25.27 -9.89 -10.98
N LEU A 400 24.07 -10.41 -11.29
CA LEU A 400 23.34 -11.27 -10.36
C LEU A 400 24.06 -12.59 -10.06
N LYS A 401 24.76 -13.20 -11.03
CA LYS A 401 25.59 -14.41 -10.80
C LYS A 401 26.84 -14.16 -9.95
N SER A 402 27.23 -12.90 -9.73
CA SER A 402 28.37 -12.50 -8.89
C SER A 402 27.97 -11.96 -7.51
N CYS A 403 26.69 -12.01 -7.16
CA CYS A 403 26.10 -11.56 -5.89
C CYS A 403 25.20 -12.63 -5.25
#